data_AF-A0A925DQL3-F1
#
_entry.id   AF-A0A925DQL3-F1
#
_cell.length_a   1.000
_cell.length_b   1.000
_cell.length_c   1.000
_cell.angle_alpha   90.00
_cell.angle_beta   90.00
_cell.angle_gamma   90.00
#
_symmetry.space_group_name_H-M   'P 1'
#
loop_
_entity.id
_entity.type
_entity.pdbx_description
1 polymer ?
#
loop_
_entity_poly.entity_id
_entity_poly.type
_entity_poly.pdbx_seq_one_letter_code
_entity_poly.pdbx_strand_id
1 'polypeptide(L)' 'TSTPDTKEIEVTLKINSEDLSRILQTFYRYNYNVKASYHQSQYEDDLKDRFNEFMRFINP' A
#
# COMPACT_ATOMS: atom_id res chain seq x y z
N THR A 1 13.96 22.63 8.07
CA THR A 1 15.31 22.12 7.76
C THR A 1 15.24 21.41 6.42
N SER A 2 15.49 22.13 5.33
CA SER A 2 15.41 21.57 3.98
C SER A 2 16.78 21.02 3.60
N THR A 3 16.89 19.69 3.52
CA THR A 3 18.12 19.03 3.05
C THR A 3 18.33 19.36 1.57
N PRO A 4 19.46 19.98 1.21
CA PRO A 4 19.77 20.30 -0.17
C PRO A 4 20.31 19.06 -0.90
N ASP A 5 19.84 18.86 -2.13
CA ASP A 5 20.45 18.01 -3.17
C ASP A 5 20.25 16.48 -3.09
N THR A 6 19.05 16.04 -2.72
CA THR A 6 18.64 14.65 -2.96
C THR A 6 18.07 14.52 -4.38
N LYS A 7 18.58 13.60 -5.20
CA LYS A 7 17.99 13.22 -6.51
C LYS A 7 16.63 12.51 -6.38
N GLU A 8 16.03 12.55 -5.20
CA GLU A 8 14.77 11.91 -4.87
C GLU A 8 13.67 12.97 -4.88
N ILE A 9 12.61 12.69 -5.63
CA ILE A 9 11.45 13.56 -5.74
C ILE A 9 10.32 12.89 -4.98
N GLU A 10 9.71 13.64 -4.06
CA GLU A 10 8.48 13.22 -3.41
C GLU A 10 7.28 13.67 -4.24
N VAL A 11 6.43 12.71 -4.63
CA VAL A 11 5.27 12.96 -5.49
C VAL A 11 4.03 12.39 -4.81
N THR A 12 2.96 13.18 -4.75
CA THR A 12 1.63 12.71 -4.35
C THR A 12 0.78 12.50 -5.60
N LEU A 13 0.25 11.29 -5.78
CA LEU A 13 -0.57 10.93 -6.93
C LEU A 13 -2.00 10.65 -6.46
N LYS A 14 -2.97 11.46 -6.94
CA LYS A 14 -4.40 11.19 -6.75
C LYS A 14 -4.92 10.43 -7.96
N ILE A 15 -5.23 9.16 -7.76
CA ILE A 15 -5.65 8.24 -8.82
C ILE A 15 -7.13 7.93 -8.63
N ASN A 16 -7.93 8.06 -9.69
CA ASN A 16 -9.33 7.68 -9.69
C ASN A 16 -9.47 6.24 -10.21
N SER A 17 -9.22 5.26 -9.35
CA SER A 17 -9.35 3.83 -9.68
C SER A 17 -9.83 3.04 -8.47
N GLU A 18 -10.67 2.04 -8.71
CA GLU A 18 -11.22 1.13 -7.70
C GLU A 18 -10.25 0.05 -7.22
N ASP A 19 -9.14 -0.16 -7.92
CA ASP A 19 -8.12 -1.13 -7.52
C ASP A 19 -6.72 -0.55 -7.75
N LEU A 20 -6.05 -0.15 -6.66
CA LEU A 20 -4.67 0.34 -6.70
C LEU A 20 -3.63 -0.78 -6.66
N SER A 21 -4.01 -2.05 -6.49
CA SER A 21 -3.08 -3.17 -6.30
C SER A 21 -2.10 -3.31 -7.47
N ARG A 22 -2.58 -3.18 -8.71
CA ARG A 22 -1.75 -3.24 -9.92
C ARG A 22 -0.73 -2.09 -9.99
N ILE A 23 -1.14 -0.90 -9.56
CA ILE A 23 -0.28 0.30 -9.55
C ILE A 23 0.79 0.16 -8.47
N LEU A 24 0.40 -0.26 -7.27
CA LEU A 24 1.33 -0.51 -6.16
C LEU A 24 2.35 -1.60 -6.51
N GLN A 25 1.91 -2.72 -7.10
CA GLN A 25 2.80 -3.77 -7.57
C GLN A 25 3.83 -3.24 -8.57
N THR A 26 3.41 -2.34 -9.45
CA THR A 26 4.31 -1.69 -10.42
C THR A 26 5.33 -0.80 -9.71
N PHE A 27 4.92 -0.03 -8.71
CA PHE A 27 5.85 0.79 -7.93
C PHE A 27 6.89 -0.04 -7.19
N TYR A 28 6.48 -1.14 -6.55
CA TYR A 28 7.42 -2.07 -5.91
C TYR A 28 8.36 -2.72 -6.91
N ARG A 29 7.87 -3.10 -8.11
CA ARG A 29 8.70 -3.71 -9.17
C ARG A 29 9.81 -2.81 -9.67
N TYR A 30 9.58 -1.50 -9.71
CA TYR A 30 10.58 -0.52 -10.12
C TYR A 30 11.35 0.09 -8.94
N ASN A 31 11.25 -0.51 -7.76
CA ASN A 31 11.92 -0.06 -6.53
C ASN A 31 11.59 1.41 -6.16
N TYR A 32 10.38 1.88 -6.47
CA TYR A 32 9.91 3.16 -5.94
C TYR A 32 9.56 3.00 -4.45
N ASN A 33 9.92 4.00 -3.65
CA ASN A 33 9.57 4.04 -2.23
C ASN A 33 8.14 4.58 -2.06
N VAL A 34 7.19 3.70 -1.77
CA VAL A 34 5.80 4.07 -1.49
C VAL A 34 5.68 4.42 -0.01
N LYS A 35 5.67 5.73 0.31
CA LYS A 35 5.56 6.22 1.70
C LYS A 35 4.18 5.97 2.32
N ALA A 36 3.13 6.09 1.51
CA ALA A 36 1.76 5.85 1.92
C ALA A 36 0.89 5.56 0.70
N SER A 37 -0.08 4.65 0.84
CA SER A 37 -1.13 4.40 -0.15
C SER A 37 -2.48 4.47 0.53
N TYR A 38 -3.33 5.38 0.05
CA TYR A 38 -4.70 5.55 0.58
C TYR A 38 -5.66 4.99 -0.46
N HIS A 39 -5.91 3.70 -0.35
CA HIS A 39 -6.89 3.01 -1.16
C HIS A 39 -7.89 2.33 -0.23
N GLN A 40 -9.17 2.54 -0.47
CA GLN A 40 -10.24 1.87 0.26
C GLN A 40 -10.38 0.47 -0.32
N SER A 41 -9.40 -0.39 -0.05
CA SER A 41 -9.30 -1.69 -0.66
C SER A 41 -10.11 -2.68 0.17
N GLN A 42 -11.17 -3.24 -0.42
CA GLN A 42 -11.80 -4.49 0.05
C GLN A 42 -10.74 -5.58 0.31
N TYR A 43 -9.59 -5.48 -0.35
CA TYR A 43 -8.45 -6.37 -0.20
C TYR A 43 -7.77 -6.30 1.19
N GLU A 44 -7.61 -5.11 1.79
CA GLU A 44 -7.06 -4.99 3.15
C GLU A 44 -8.04 -5.54 4.18
N ASP A 45 -9.33 -5.26 4.00
CA ASP A 45 -10.39 -5.82 4.86
C ASP A 45 -10.45 -7.36 4.70
N ASP A 46 -10.37 -7.89 3.47
CA ASP A 46 -10.35 -9.33 3.20
C ASP A 46 -9.10 -10.02 3.80
N LEU A 47 -7.91 -9.42 3.65
CA LEU A 47 -6.69 -9.90 4.30
C LEU A 47 -6.82 -9.95 5.82
N LYS A 48 -7.41 -8.91 6.39
CA LYS A 48 -7.62 -8.80 7.83
C LYS A 48 -8.65 -9.83 8.31
N ASP A 49 -9.72 -10.04 7.56
CA ASP A 49 -10.74 -11.04 7.87
C ASP A 49 -10.18 -12.47 7.81
N ARG A 50 -9.41 -12.80 6.76
CA ARG A 50 -8.73 -14.10 6.65
C ARG A 50 -7.71 -14.33 7.75
N PHE A 51 -6.98 -13.28 8.16
CA PHE A 51 -6.09 -13.35 9.32
C PHE A 51 -6.86 -13.59 10.62
N ASN A 52 -7.99 -12.89 10.82
CA ASN A 52 -8.84 -13.07 12.00
C ASN A 52 -9.43 -14.49 12.07
N GLU A 53 -9.89 -15.04 10.94
CA GLU A 53 -10.36 -16.42 10.85
C GLU A 53 -9.29 -17.43 11.24
N PHE A 54 -8.06 -17.22 10.74
CA PHE A 54 -6.93 -18.06 11.09
C PHE A 54 -6.60 -18.00 12.60
N MET A 55 -6.63 -16.81 13.20
CA MET A 55 -6.36 -16.67 14.64
C MET A 55 -7.43 -17.32 15.51
N ARG A 56 -8.71 -17.27 15.10
CA ARG A 56 -9.81 -18.00 15.75
C ARG A 56 -9.63 -19.52 15.67
N PHE A 57 -9.06 -20.02 14.58
CA PHE A 57 -8.75 -21.44 14.43
C PHE A 57 -7.63 -21.90 15.38
N ILE A 58 -6.63 -21.06 15.63
CA ILE A 58 -5.49 -21.39 16.49
C ILE A 58 -5.83 -21.24 17.99
N ASN A 59 -6.63 -20.25 18.36
CA ASN A 59 -7.02 -20.00 19.75
C ASN A 59 -8.55 -19.93 19.85
N PRO A 60 -9.23 -21.06 20.15
CA PRO A 60 -10.67 -21.08 20.40
C PRO A 60 -11.05 -20.36 21.70
#